data_AF-A0A7J8KE16-F1
#
_entry.id   AF-A0A7J8KE16-F1
#
_cell.length_a   1.000
_cell.length_b   1.000
_cell.length_c   1.000
_cell.angle_alpha   90.00
_cell.angle_beta   90.00
_cell.angle_gamma   90.00
#
_symmetry.space_group_name_H-M   'P 1'
#
loop_
_entity.id
_entity.type
_entity.pdbx_description
1 polymer ?
#
loop_
_entity_poly.entity_id
_entity_poly.type
_entity_poly.pdbx_seq_one_letter_code
_entity_poly.pdbx_strand_id
1 'polypeptide(L)'
;MGEVPEEELDSMAKHESREDKIFQKFKTKIAQEPEQILRYGRGIAPLWVSGENIPQEQDVPDCPCGAKRIFEFQVMPQLLNYLKADSLGRSVDWGVLAVFTCAESCRLGAGYTEEFVWKQEIADVP
;
A
#
# COMPACT_ATOMS: atom_id res chain seq x y z
N MET A 1 -4.93 -38.27 -8.20
CA MET A 1 -5.57 -36.96 -8.01
C MET A 1 -5.83 -36.87 -6.52
N GLY A 2 -5.01 -36.13 -5.78
CA GLY A 2 -5.17 -36.04 -4.32
C GLY A 2 -6.35 -35.14 -4.01
N GLU A 3 -7.28 -35.62 -3.19
CA GLU A 3 -8.38 -34.79 -2.68
C GLU A 3 -7.77 -33.69 -1.81
N VAL A 4 -8.03 -32.44 -2.15
CA VAL A 4 -7.65 -31.29 -1.33
C VAL A 4 -8.49 -31.37 -0.05
N PRO A 5 -7.89 -31.41 1.15
CA PRO A 5 -8.62 -31.48 2.42
C PRO A 5 -9.66 -30.37 2.55
N GLU A 6 -10.82 -30.68 3.12
CA GLU A 6 -11.92 -29.71 3.34
C GLU A 6 -11.45 -28.46 4.10
N GLU A 7 -10.53 -28.62 5.05
CA GLU A 7 -9.94 -27.51 5.81
C GLU A 7 -9.14 -26.55 4.92
N GLU A 8 -8.46 -27.08 3.90
CA GLU A 8 -7.67 -26.30 2.96
C GLU A 8 -8.60 -25.53 2.00
N LEU A 9 -9.65 -26.18 1.50
CA LEU A 9 -10.71 -25.55 0.70
C LEU A 9 -11.42 -24.41 1.47
N ASP A 10 -11.76 -24.64 2.74
CA ASP A 10 -12.36 -23.63 3.62
C ASP A 10 -11.43 -22.45 3.88
N SER A 11 -10.13 -22.71 4.02
CA SER A 11 -9.12 -21.67 4.22
C SER A 11 -8.98 -20.78 2.98
N MET A 12 -8.99 -21.38 1.78
CA MET A 12 -8.93 -20.68 0.49
C MET A 12 -10.18 -19.80 0.28
N ALA A 13 -11.37 -20.35 0.51
CA ALA A 13 -12.62 -19.61 0.37
C ALA A 13 -12.69 -18.40 1.32
N LYS A 14 -12.22 -18.55 2.57
CA LYS A 14 -12.12 -17.45 3.53
C LYS A 14 -11.13 -16.39 3.06
N HIS A 15 -9.98 -16.79 2.50
CA HIS A 15 -8.97 -15.89 1.98
C HIS A 15 -9.52 -15.03 0.84
N GLU A 16 -10.12 -15.64 -0.18
CA GLU A 16 -10.75 -14.93 -1.31
C GLU A 16 -11.80 -13.93 -0.83
N SER A 17 -12.67 -14.36 0.10
CA SER A 17 -13.71 -13.48 0.66
C SER A 17 -13.16 -12.26 1.39
N ARG A 18 -11.95 -12.35 1.96
CA ARG A 18 -11.27 -11.24 2.65
C ARG A 18 -10.65 -10.29 1.63
N GLU A 19 -9.94 -10.82 0.65
CA GLU A 19 -9.34 -10.05 -0.44
C GLU A 19 -10.39 -9.24 -1.20
N ASP A 20 -11.52 -9.87 -1.55
CA ASP A 20 -12.65 -9.21 -2.20
C ASP A 20 -13.16 -8.03 -1.38
N LYS A 21 -13.33 -8.19 -0.06
CA LYS A 21 -13.81 -7.10 0.81
C LYS A 21 -12.84 -5.93 0.84
N ILE A 22 -11.53 -6.20 0.90
CA ILE A 22 -10.51 -5.15 0.90
C ILE A 22 -10.52 -4.42 -0.44
N PHE A 23 -10.56 -5.16 -1.54
CA PHE A 23 -10.60 -4.59 -2.89
C PHE A 23 -11.89 -3.80 -3.16
N GLN A 24 -13.04 -4.26 -2.68
CA GLN A 24 -14.30 -3.51 -2.79
C GLN A 24 -14.26 -2.22 -1.96
N LYS A 25 -13.67 -2.24 -0.76
CA LYS A 25 -13.45 -1.04 0.05
C LYS A 25 -12.54 -0.04 -0.67
N PHE A 26 -11.47 -0.54 -1.29
CA PHE A 26 -10.60 0.27 -2.14
C PHE A 26 -11.38 0.92 -3.28
N LYS A 27 -12.07 0.11 -4.10
CA LYS A 27 -12.88 0.57 -5.24
C LYS A 27 -13.94 1.60 -4.83
N THR A 28 -14.68 1.33 -3.78
CA THR A 28 -15.74 2.22 -3.28
C THR A 28 -15.18 3.58 -2.89
N LYS A 29 -13.99 3.61 -2.30
CA LYS A 29 -13.36 4.86 -1.89
C LYS A 29 -12.82 5.64 -3.10
N ILE A 30 -12.24 4.96 -4.08
CA ILE A 30 -11.69 5.57 -5.30
C ILE A 30 -12.78 6.00 -6.29
N ALA A 31 -13.95 5.37 -6.27
CA ALA A 31 -15.07 5.74 -7.14
C ALA A 31 -15.54 7.20 -6.95
N GLN A 32 -15.23 7.83 -5.81
CA GLN A 32 -15.55 9.24 -5.56
C GLN A 32 -14.65 10.19 -6.36
N GLU A 33 -13.41 9.79 -6.64
CA GLU A 33 -12.45 10.55 -7.45
C GLU A 33 -11.51 9.58 -8.18
N PRO A 34 -11.93 9.04 -9.34
CA PRO A 34 -11.18 7.99 -10.04
C PRO A 34 -9.83 8.46 -10.60
N GLU A 35 -9.66 9.76 -10.83
CA GLU A 35 -8.42 10.33 -11.38
C GLU A 35 -7.37 10.62 -10.29
N GLN A 36 -7.71 10.38 -9.02
CA GLN A 36 -6.85 10.64 -7.88
C GLN A 36 -5.53 9.85 -7.94
N ILE A 37 -4.41 10.58 -8.04
CA ILE A 37 -3.06 10.01 -7.97
C ILE A 37 -2.43 10.05 -6.57
N LEU A 38 -2.98 10.86 -5.66
CA LEU A 38 -2.45 11.08 -4.32
C LEU A 38 -3.58 11.14 -3.31
N ARG A 39 -3.47 10.41 -2.20
CA ARG A 39 -4.39 10.47 -1.07
C ARG A 39 -3.64 10.86 0.19
N TYR A 40 -3.85 12.10 0.63
CA TYR A 40 -3.30 12.61 1.88
C TYR A 40 -4.18 12.26 3.07
N GLY A 41 -3.55 11.91 4.19
CA GLY A 41 -4.26 11.61 5.42
C GLY A 41 -3.29 11.27 6.54
N ARG A 42 -2.71 12.27 7.20
CA ARG A 42 -1.76 12.02 8.27
C ARG A 42 -2.40 11.33 9.47
N GLY A 43 -1.80 10.24 9.93
CA GLY A 43 -2.24 9.45 11.09
C GLY A 43 -3.46 8.56 10.86
N ILE A 44 -4.00 8.48 9.64
CA ILE A 44 -5.11 7.57 9.33
C ILE A 44 -4.58 6.22 8.81
N ALA A 45 -5.43 5.20 8.82
CA ALA A 45 -5.08 3.93 8.19
C ALA A 45 -4.94 4.08 6.65
N PRO A 46 -3.87 3.56 6.04
CA PRO A 46 -3.74 3.51 4.58
C PRO A 46 -4.87 2.70 3.95
N LEU A 47 -5.20 3.03 2.70
CA LEU A 47 -6.14 2.29 1.88
C LEU A 47 -5.37 1.35 0.96
N TRP A 48 -5.46 0.05 1.21
CA TRP A 48 -4.73 -1.00 0.48
C TRP A 48 -5.59 -1.64 -0.63
N VAL A 49 -4.94 -2.15 -1.67
CA VAL A 49 -5.61 -2.85 -2.79
C VAL A 49 -5.96 -4.29 -2.42
N SER A 50 -5.02 -4.99 -1.77
CA SER A 50 -5.15 -6.36 -1.25
C SER A 50 -4.84 -6.40 0.25
N GLY A 51 -5.19 -7.51 0.91
CA GLY A 51 -4.78 -7.83 2.29
C GLY A 51 -3.35 -8.36 2.39
N GLU A 52 -2.67 -8.51 1.27
CA GLU A 52 -1.31 -8.99 1.14
C GLU A 52 -0.30 -7.83 1.03
N ASN A 53 0.96 -8.10 1.38
CA ASN A 53 2.07 -7.14 1.29
C ASN A 53 1.77 -5.80 2.01
N ILE A 54 1.08 -5.87 3.15
CA ILE A 54 0.82 -4.75 4.06
C ILE A 54 1.91 -4.74 5.15
N PRO A 55 2.56 -3.59 5.42
CA PRO A 55 3.59 -3.52 6.45
C PRO A 55 2.98 -3.73 7.83
N GLN A 56 3.68 -4.48 8.66
CA GLN A 56 3.46 -4.49 10.10
C GLN A 56 4.20 -3.30 10.75
N GLU A 57 3.89 -3.02 12.02
CA GLU A 57 4.50 -1.90 12.74
C GLU A 57 6.03 -2.02 12.80
N GLN A 58 6.56 -3.23 12.94
CA GLN A 58 8.01 -3.49 12.95
C GLN A 58 8.71 -3.30 11.60
N ASP A 59 7.97 -3.31 10.50
CA ASP A 59 8.52 -3.15 9.16
C ASP A 59 8.75 -1.66 8.82
N VAL A 60 8.11 -0.77 9.58
CA VAL A 60 8.29 0.68 9.47
C VAL A 60 9.36 1.12 10.46
N PRO A 61 10.55 1.54 10.00
CA PRO A 61 11.63 1.93 10.91
C PRO A 61 11.30 3.23 11.65
N ASP A 62 11.83 3.34 12.86
CA ASP A 62 11.75 4.55 13.67
C ASP A 62 12.48 5.71 12.97
N CYS A 63 11.97 6.91 13.21
CA CYS A 63 12.61 8.14 12.75
C CYS A 63 13.99 8.28 13.41
N PRO A 64 15.01 8.85 12.72
CA PRO A 64 16.32 9.12 13.30
C PRO A 64 16.32 9.91 14.62
N CYS A 65 15.25 10.65 14.93
CA CYS A 65 15.09 11.34 16.22
C CYS A 65 14.63 10.42 17.37
N GLY A 66 14.30 9.17 17.09
CA GLY A 66 13.78 8.17 18.04
C GLY A 66 12.25 8.05 18.09
N ALA A 67 11.51 8.92 17.40
CA ALA A 67 10.05 8.83 17.33
C ALA A 67 9.58 7.79 16.31
N LYS A 68 8.36 7.25 16.50
CA LYS A 68 7.71 6.40 15.49
C LYS A 68 7.40 7.19 14.22
N ARG A 69 7.41 6.50 13.08
CA ARG A 69 6.82 7.03 11.85
C ARG A 69 5.35 6.63 11.76
N ILE A 70 4.53 7.57 11.30
CA ILE A 70 3.10 7.36 11.06
C ILE A 70 2.80 7.59 9.59
N PHE A 71 1.72 6.98 9.10
CA PHE A 71 1.26 7.23 7.74
C PHE A 71 0.99 8.73 7.53
N GLU A 72 1.47 9.28 6.41
CA GLU A 72 1.20 10.67 6.01
C GLU A 72 0.30 10.74 4.78
N PHE A 73 0.68 10.05 3.71
CA PHE A 73 -0.09 9.99 2.47
C PHE A 73 0.25 8.72 1.67
N GLN A 74 -0.57 8.43 0.67
CA GLN A 74 -0.31 7.36 -0.27
C GLN A 74 -0.39 7.84 -1.73
N VAL A 75 0.48 7.28 -2.58
CA VAL A 75 0.41 7.43 -4.03
C VAL A 75 -0.40 6.27 -4.60
N MET A 76 -1.38 6.61 -5.43
CA MET A 76 -2.35 5.68 -5.99
C MET A 76 -1.79 5.03 -7.28
N PRO A 77 -2.24 3.81 -7.64
CA PRO A 77 -1.79 3.13 -8.85
C PRO A 77 -2.22 3.88 -10.11
N GLN A 78 -3.26 4.72 -10.01
CA GLN A 78 -3.73 5.60 -11.09
C GLN A 78 -2.63 6.50 -11.68
N LEU A 79 -1.58 6.82 -10.90
CA LEU A 79 -0.44 7.58 -11.41
C LEU A 79 0.27 6.87 -12.57
N LEU A 80 0.30 5.53 -12.57
CA LEU A 80 0.93 4.72 -13.63
C LEU A 80 0.33 5.00 -15.02
N ASN A 81 -0.99 5.20 -15.07
CA ASN A 81 -1.71 5.54 -16.30
C ASN A 81 -1.22 6.87 -16.91
N TYR A 82 -0.78 7.81 -16.07
CA TYR A 82 -0.25 9.10 -16.51
C TYR A 82 1.25 9.06 -16.84
N LEU A 83 2.01 8.20 -16.15
CA LEU A 83 3.46 8.08 -16.34
C LEU A 83 3.83 7.40 -17.67
N LYS A 84 2.89 6.73 -18.35
CA LYS A 84 3.15 5.97 -19.59
C LYS A 84 4.36 5.03 -19.42
N ALA A 85 4.42 4.34 -18.27
CA ALA A 85 5.57 3.56 -17.83
C ALA A 85 5.98 2.47 -18.86
N ASP A 86 5.04 2.02 -19.70
CA ASP A 86 5.28 1.11 -20.82
C ASP A 86 6.35 1.60 -21.81
N SER A 87 6.56 2.92 -21.91
CA SER A 87 7.54 3.52 -22.83
C SER A 87 8.99 3.44 -22.37
N LEU A 88 9.25 3.12 -21.10
CA LEU A 88 10.58 3.19 -20.49
C LEU A 88 11.31 1.84 -20.40
N GLY A 89 10.71 0.76 -20.93
CA GLY A 89 11.29 -0.59 -20.85
C GLY A 89 11.44 -1.13 -19.42
N ARG A 90 10.81 -0.46 -18.46
CA ARG A 90 10.69 -0.86 -17.05
C ARG A 90 9.20 -0.89 -16.74
N SER A 91 8.64 -2.08 -16.52
CA SER A 91 7.28 -2.24 -16.02
C SER A 91 7.26 -1.76 -14.57
N VAL A 92 6.95 -0.48 -14.38
CA VAL A 92 6.75 0.04 -13.04
C VAL A 92 5.31 -0.27 -12.67
N ASP A 93 5.13 -1.26 -11.79
CA ASP A 93 3.82 -1.65 -11.28
C ASP A 93 3.84 -1.64 -9.75
N TRP A 94 2.76 -1.16 -9.14
CA TRP A 94 2.54 -1.13 -7.70
C TRP A 94 1.04 -1.02 -7.39
N GLY A 95 0.61 -1.59 -6.27
CA GLY A 95 -0.74 -1.40 -5.76
C GLY A 95 -0.91 -0.02 -5.17
N VAL A 96 -0.13 0.28 -4.13
CA VAL A 96 -0.09 1.58 -3.45
C VAL A 96 1.32 1.84 -2.94
N LEU A 97 1.79 3.09 -3.01
CA LEU A 97 2.97 3.54 -2.27
C LEU A 97 2.51 4.29 -1.02
N ALA A 98 2.71 3.73 0.16
CA ALA A 98 2.37 4.38 1.42
C ALA A 98 3.60 5.07 2.01
N VAL A 99 3.48 6.36 2.30
CA VAL A 99 4.57 7.18 2.84
C VAL A 99 4.36 7.39 4.33
N PHE A 100 5.41 7.14 5.10
CA PHE A 100 5.43 7.26 6.55
C PHE A 100 6.47 8.28 6.98
N THR A 101 6.06 9.17 7.88
CA THR A 101 6.90 10.29 8.35
C THR A 101 6.85 10.42 9.87
N CYS A 102 7.78 11.19 10.42
CA CYS A 102 7.90 11.36 11.87
C CYS A 102 6.58 11.82 12.53
N ALA A 103 6.13 11.09 13.57
CA ALA A 103 4.97 11.47 14.38
C ALA A 103 5.15 12.86 15.03
N GLU A 104 6.36 13.13 15.52
CA GLU A 104 6.70 14.39 16.19
C GLU A 104 7.08 15.53 15.23
N SER A 105 6.96 15.33 13.90
CA SER A 105 7.40 16.32 12.90
C SER A 105 8.80 16.87 13.18
N CYS A 106 9.73 15.98 13.57
CA CYS A 106 11.06 16.40 14.00
C CYS A 106 11.80 17.13 12.87
N ARG A 107 12.63 18.09 13.24
CA ARG A 107 13.49 18.80 12.29
C ARG A 107 14.84 18.08 12.23
N LEU A 108 15.03 17.19 11.26
CA LEU A 108 16.31 16.50 11.05
C LEU A 108 17.37 17.38 10.35
N GLY A 109 17.04 18.64 10.02
CA GLY A 109 17.97 19.63 9.49
C GLY A 109 17.26 20.67 8.61
N ALA A 110 18.04 21.54 7.96
CA ALA A 110 17.54 22.55 7.02
C ALA A 110 17.48 22.04 5.55
N GLY A 111 17.60 20.73 5.33
CA GLY A 111 17.66 20.10 4.01
C GLY A 111 16.67 18.96 3.83
N TYR A 112 16.82 18.20 2.75
CA TYR A 112 16.05 16.99 2.50
C TYR A 112 16.31 15.94 3.57
N THR A 113 15.24 15.30 4.02
CA THR A 113 15.26 14.24 5.02
C THR A 113 14.73 12.97 4.39
N GLU A 114 15.37 11.84 4.69
CA GLU A 114 14.91 10.54 4.23
C GLU A 114 13.72 10.07 5.06
N GLU A 115 12.61 9.82 4.37
CA GLU A 115 11.40 9.24 4.95
C GLU A 115 11.15 7.85 4.40
N PHE A 116 10.22 7.13 5.03
CA PHE A 116 9.98 5.74 4.69
C PHE A 116 8.84 5.60 3.69
N VAL A 117 9.06 4.77 2.67
CA VAL A 117 8.03 4.42 1.67
C VAL A 117 7.86 2.91 1.67
N TRP A 118 6.61 2.46 1.83
CA TRP A 118 6.22 1.07 1.61
C TRP A 118 5.57 0.91 0.25
N LYS A 119 6.08 0.00 -0.57
CA LYS A 119 5.48 -0.40 -1.84
C LYS A 119 4.63 -1.65 -1.62
N GLN A 120 3.31 -1.54 -1.81
CA GLN A 120 2.47 -2.72 -1.91
C GLN A 120 2.68 -3.37 -3.28
N GLU A 121 3.35 -4.51 -3.30
CA GLU A 121 3.42 -5.37 -4.49
C GLU A 121 2.05 -6.00 -4.76
N ILE A 122 1.58 -5.90 -6.00
CA ILE A 122 0.43 -6.67 -6.47
C ILE A 122 1.02 -8.04 -6.81
N ALA A 123 0.49 -9.12 -6.21
CA ALA A 123 0.93 -10.46 -6.57
C ALA A 123 0.74 -10.64 -8.08
N ASP A 124 1.81 -11.04 -8.79
CA ASP A 124 1.68 -11.51 -10.17
C ASP A 124 0.62 -12.61 -10.16
N VAL A 125 -0.46 -12.40 -10.92
CA VAL A 125 -1.35 -13.50 -11.26
C VAL A 125 -0.49 -14.49 -12.06
N PRO A 126 -0.31 -15.74 -11.59
CA PRO A 126 0.48 -16.73 -12.33
C PRO A 126 -0.11 -17.05 -13.70
#